data_AF-A0A3D0WV96-F1
#
_entry.id   AF-A0A3D0WV96-F1
#
_cell.length_a   1.000
_cell.length_b   1.000
_cell.length_c   1.000
_cell.angle_alpha   90.00
_cell.angle_beta   90.00
_cell.angle_gamma   90.00
#
_symmetry.space_group_name_H-M   'P 1'
#
loop_
_entity.id
_entity.type
_entity.pdbx_description
1 polymer ?
#
loop_
_entity_poly.entity_id
_entity_poly.type
_entity_poly.pdbx_seq_one_letter_code
_entity_poly.pdbx_strand_id
1 'polypeptide(L)' 'MIQLTDSEFRRLVAFVRGNFGIDLSKKRLLIEARMYAVLARKKVSSFSQYFEMVRGDRNELNAMMNRLTTNHTYFMR' A
#
# COMPACT_ATOMS: atom_id res chain seq x y z
N MET A 1 -4.63 -16.78 0.67
CA MET A 1 -4.58 -15.31 0.89
C MET A 1 -3.14 -14.91 1.14
N ILE A 2 -2.63 -13.91 0.43
CA ILE A 2 -1.30 -13.37 0.71
C ILE A 2 -1.43 -12.58 2.03
N GLN A 3 -0.72 -13.04 3.06
CA GLN A 3 -0.75 -12.44 4.39
C GLN A 3 0.35 -11.37 4.45
N LEU A 4 0.04 -10.19 4.99
CA LEU A 4 1.05 -9.19 5.26
C LEU A 4 1.77 -9.56 6.57
N THR A 5 3.08 -9.70 6.55
CA THR A 5 3.80 -9.95 7.81
C THR A 5 3.94 -8.65 8.62
N ASP A 6 4.09 -8.75 9.94
CA ASP A 6 4.26 -7.54 10.79
C ASP A 6 5.53 -6.75 10.45
N SER A 7 6.54 -7.44 9.93
CA SER A 7 7.78 -6.83 9.43
C SER A 7 7.52 -6.03 8.16
N GLU A 8 6.78 -6.58 7.20
CA GLU A 8 6.39 -5.88 5.96
C GLU A 8 5.46 -4.71 6.26
N PHE A 9 4.50 -4.90 7.17
CA PHE A 9 3.58 -3.86 7.58
C PHE A 9 4.30 -2.67 8.21
N ARG A 10 5.20 -2.91 9.17
CA ARG A 10 6.00 -1.84 9.80
C ARG A 10 6.84 -1.09 8.78
N ARG A 11 7.44 -1.83 7.82
CA ARG A 11 8.23 -1.24 6.74
C ARG A 11 7.37 -0.37 5.82
N LEU A 12 6.16 -0.81 5.48
CA LEU A 12 5.17 -0.05 4.70
C LEU A 12 4.81 1.25 5.39
N VAL A 13 4.41 1.15 6.66
CA VAL A 13 3.94 2.29 7.44
C VAL A 13 5.07 3.31 7.61
N ALA A 14 6.28 2.87 7.94
CA ALA A 14 7.43 3.74 8.06
C ALA A 14 7.76 4.44 6.73
N PHE A 15 7.72 3.70 5.62
CA PHE A 15 7.98 4.25 4.28
C PHE A 15 6.94 5.29 3.88
N VAL A 16 5.65 4.97 4.03
CA VAL A 16 4.56 5.89 3.68
C VAL A 16 4.55 7.11 4.58
N ARG A 17 4.77 6.93 5.89
CA ARG A 17 4.88 8.05 6.84
C ARG A 17 6.06 8.96 6.50
N GLY A 18 7.22 8.40 6.14
CA GLY A 18 8.42 9.17 5.79
C GLY A 18 8.31 9.93 4.46
N ASN A 19 7.69 9.32 3.45
CA ASN A 19 7.60 9.93 2.11
C ASN A 19 6.37 10.84 1.93
N PHE A 20 5.25 10.51 2.59
CA PHE A 20 3.96 11.16 2.36
C PHE A 20 3.33 11.77 3.61
N GLY A 21 3.89 11.54 4.80
CA GLY A 21 3.31 12.00 6.06
C GLY A 21 2.02 11.30 6.47
N ILE A 22 1.61 10.23 5.77
CA ILE A 22 0.35 9.53 6.02
C ILE A 22 0.55 8.41 7.04
N ASP A 23 -0.28 8.39 8.09
CA ASP A 23 -0.28 7.31 9.07
C ASP A 23 -1.23 6.17 8.67
N LEU A 24 -0.63 4.99 8.47
CA LEU A 24 -1.31 3.73 8.14
C LEU A 24 -1.19 2.68 9.26
N SER A 25 -0.64 3.05 10.43
CA SER A 25 -0.32 2.14 11.54
C SER A 25 -1.48 1.31 12.07
N LYS A 26 -2.73 1.77 11.92
CA LYS A 26 -3.95 1.05 12.35
C LYS A 26 -4.76 0.46 11.20
N LYS A 27 -4.27 0.54 9.95
CA LYS A 27 -5.03 0.25 8.73
C LYS A 27 -4.59 -1.04 8.03
N ARG A 28 -4.07 -2.02 8.78
CA ARG A 28 -3.54 -3.28 8.24
C ARG A 28 -4.53 -4.04 7.37
N LEU A 29 -5.74 -4.29 7.88
CA LEU A 29 -6.79 -5.00 7.15
C LEU A 29 -7.19 -4.28 5.85
N LEU A 30 -7.24 -2.94 5.89
CA LEU A 30 -7.55 -2.13 4.71
C LEU A 30 -6.46 -2.25 3.65
N ILE A 31 -5.18 -2.24 4.04
CA ILE A 31 -4.05 -2.46 3.14
C ILE A 31 -4.16 -3.84 2.50
N GLU A 32 -4.36 -4.90 3.31
CA GLU A 32 -4.49 -6.27 2.81
C GLU A 32 -5.65 -6.38 1.79
N ALA A 33 -6.82 -5.85 2.12
CA ALA A 33 -7.99 -5.89 1.24
C ALA A 33 -7.79 -5.10 -0.06
N ARG A 34 -7.22 -3.89 0.01
CA ARG A 34 -7.01 -3.03 -1.16
C ARG A 34 -5.88 -3.52 -2.06
N MET A 35 -4.83 -4.11 -1.47
CA MET A 35 -3.68 -4.64 -2.20
C MET A 35 -3.89 -6.03 -2.76
N TYR A 36 -4.83 -6.82 -2.20
CA TYR A 36 -5.14 -8.15 -2.72
C TYR A 36 -5.39 -8.16 -4.25
N ALA A 37 -6.20 -7.22 -4.74
CA ALA A 37 -6.49 -7.10 -6.17
C ALA A 37 -5.24 -6.76 -7.01
N VAL A 38 -4.33 -5.94 -6.47
CA VAL A 38 -3.08 -5.55 -7.14
C VAL A 38 -2.13 -6.73 -7.20
N LEU A 39 -1.97 -7.44 -6.08
CA LEU A 39 -1.08 -8.59 -5.97
C LEU A 39 -1.53 -9.73 -6.90
N ALA A 40 -2.84 -10.01 -6.92
CA ALA A 40 -3.43 -11.01 -7.81
C ALA A 40 -3.22 -10.66 -9.29
N ARG A 41 -3.43 -9.39 -9.66
CA ARG A 41 -3.24 -8.92 -11.04
C ARG A 41 -1.79 -8.96 -11.49
N LYS A 42 -0.84 -8.65 -10.61
CA LYS A 42 0.60 -8.68 -10.91
C LYS A 42 1.23 -10.05 -10.71
N LYS A 43 0.46 -11.08 -10.33
CA LYS A 43 0.93 -12.44 -10.04
C LYS A 43 2.11 -12.48 -9.05
N VAL A 44 2.10 -11.57 -8.09
CA VAL A 44 3.11 -11.52 -7.02
C VAL A 44 2.62 -12.32 -5.83
N SER A 45 3.54 -13.10 -5.25
CA SER A 45 3.23 -14.06 -4.20
C SER A 45 3.43 -13.49 -2.79
N SER A 46 4.10 -12.34 -2.67
CA SER A 46 4.41 -11.69 -1.39
C SER A 46 4.39 -10.17 -1.50
N PHE A 47 4.15 -9.50 -0.37
CA PHE A 47 4.24 -8.04 -0.27
C PHE A 47 5.68 -7.56 -0.44
N SER A 48 6.66 -8.31 0.06
CA SER A 48 8.09 -8.01 -0.16
C SER A 48 8.44 -7.91 -1.64
N GLN A 49 7.94 -8.83 -2.47
CA GLN A 49 8.19 -8.79 -3.92
C GLN A 49 7.55 -7.56 -4.57
N TYR A 50 6.33 -7.22 -4.16
CA TYR A 50 5.67 -5.99 -4.60
C TYR A 50 6.42 -4.73 -4.13
N PHE A 51 6.99 -4.75 -2.93
CA PHE A 51 7.77 -3.64 -2.39
C PHE A 51 9.01 -3.31 -3.18
N GLU A 52 9.76 -4.33 -3.60
CA GLU A 52 10.94 -4.12 -4.44
C GLU A 52 10.57 -3.52 -5.79
N MET A 53 9.41 -3.88 -6.36
CA MET A 53 8.89 -3.23 -7.56
C MET A 53 8.54 -1.75 -7.32
N VAL A 54 7.86 -1.45 -6.22
CA VAL A 54 7.43 -0.09 -5.86
C VAL A 54 8.62 0.83 -5.54
N ARG A 55 9.71 0.31 -4.99
CA ARG A 55 10.95 1.08 -4.75
C ARG A 55 11.62 1.54 -6.05
N GLY A 56 11.56 0.72 -7.10
CA GLY A 56 12.16 1.02 -8.40
C GLY A 56 11.28 1.86 -9.32
N ASP A 57 9.96 1.87 -9.10
CA ASP A 57 8.99 2.50 -10.02
C ASP A 57 8.07 3.51 -9.31
N ARG A 58 8.28 4.79 -9.64
CA ARG A 58 7.45 5.91 -9.16
C ARG A 58 5.99 5.81 -9.60
N ASN A 59 5.70 5.23 -10.77
CA ASN A 59 4.32 5.07 -11.24
C ASN A 59 3.59 4.04 -10.39
N GLU A 60 4.24 2.94 -10.04
CA GLU A 60 3.65 1.93 -9.15
C GLU A 60 3.52 2.42 -7.72
N LEU A 61 4.47 3.24 -7.25
CA LEU A 61 4.34 3.92 -5.98
C LEU A 61 3.11 4.84 -5.94
N ASN A 62 2.88 5.63 -6.99
CA ASN A 62 1.66 6.44 -7.10
C ASN A 62 0.39 5.59 -7.20
N ALA A 63 0.42 4.48 -7.93
CA ALA A 63 -0.71 3.56 -8.03
C ALA A 63 -1.05 2.89 -6.69
N MET A 64 -0.04 2.48 -5.94
CA MET A 64 -0.18 1.96 -4.57
C MET A 64 -0.81 3.03 -3.67
N MET A 65 -0.26 4.25 -3.68
CA MET A 65 -0.77 5.34 -2.85
C MET A 65 -2.22 5.66 -3.17
N ASN A 66 -2.60 5.80 -4.44
CA ASN A 66 -4.00 6.03 -4.83
C ASN A 66 -4.98 4.96 -4.36
N ARG A 67 -4.52 3.72 -4.13
CA ARG A 67 -5.34 2.64 -3.59
C ARG A 67 -5.41 2.63 -2.06
N LEU A 68 -4.38 3.16 -1.40
CA LEU A 68 -4.26 3.22 0.05
C LEU A 68 -4.77 4.54 0.65
N THR A 69 -4.81 5.61 -0.13
CA THR A 69 -5.37 6.90 0.27
C THR A 69 -6.85 6.94 -0.05
N THR A 70 -7.64 7.42 0.92
CA THR A 70 -9.07 7.67 0.69
C THR A 70 -9.22 9.07 0.14
N ASN A 71 -9.37 9.20 -1.17
CA ASN A 71 -9.76 10.46 -1.80
C ASN A 71 -11.27 10.67 -1.56
N HIS A 72 -11.63 11.04 -0.33
CA HIS A 72 -13.00 11.40 0.03
C HIS A 72 -13.23 12.88 -0.26
N THR A 73 -13.90 13.16 -1.38
CA THR A 73 -14.25 14.52 -1.81
C THR A 73 -15.72 14.56 -2.26
N TYR A 74 -16.42 15.63 -1.91
CA TYR A 74 -17.79 15.93 -2.34
C TYR A 74 -17.95 17.44 -2.48
N PHE A 75 -18.96 17.88 -3.23
CA PHE A 75 -19.21 19.30 -3.53
C PHE A 75 -19.74 20.03 -2.28
N MET A 76 -19.23 21.24 -1.99
CA MET A 76 -19.53 22.05 -0.78
C MET A 76 -19.20 21.33 0.54
N ARG A 77 -17.91 21.10 0.80
CA ARG A 77 -17.39 20.48 2.03
C ARG A 77 -17.23 21.47 3.17
#